data_AF-X6IX84-F1
#
_entry.id   AF-X6IX84-F1
#
_cell.length_a   1.000
_cell.length_b   1.000
_cell.length_c   1.000
_cell.angle_alpha   90.00
_cell.angle_beta   90.00
_cell.angle_gamma   90.00
#
_symmetry.space_group_name_H-M   'P 1'
#
loop_
_entity.id
_entity.type
_entity.pdbx_description
1 polymer ?
#
loop_
_entity_poly.entity_id
_entity_poly.type
_entity_poly.pdbx_seq_one_letter_code
_entity_poly.pdbx_strand_id
1 'polypeptide(L)' 'MRRKPPCRNDVWYLNEVASPSPGKKLWLWRAVDQDGYVLDEIVQNRRNTKAAKRLLTRPLKKQGLAPKRMITD' A
#
# COMPACT_ATOMS: atom_id res chain seq x y z
N MET A 1 -16.46 -8.12 -0.11
CA MET A 1 -15.37 -7.13 0.07
C MET A 1 -15.59 -6.01 -0.95
N ARG A 2 -16.21 -4.89 -0.56
CA ARG A 2 -16.54 -3.77 -1.47
C ARG A 2 -15.22 -3.20 -2.01
N ARG A 3 -15.04 -3.07 -3.33
CA ARG A 3 -13.91 -2.37 -3.94
C ARG A 3 -14.41 -1.01 -4.41
N LYS A 4 -13.75 0.08 -3.98
CA LYS A 4 -14.05 1.42 -4.47
C LYS A 4 -13.62 1.52 -5.95
N PRO A 5 -14.43 2.08 -6.85
CA PRO A 5 -13.97 2.38 -8.20
C PRO A 5 -12.82 3.40 -8.14
N PRO A 6 -11.76 3.20 -8.94
CA PRO A 6 -10.62 4.12 -8.97
C PRO A 6 -11.02 5.51 -9.43
N CYS A 7 -10.71 6.52 -8.63
CA CYS A 7 -10.92 7.91 -8.98
C CYS A 7 -9.57 8.61 -9.23
N ARG A 8 -9.52 9.42 -10.29
CA ARG A 8 -8.35 10.26 -10.63
C ARG A 8 -7.96 11.23 -9.52
N ASN A 9 -8.90 11.51 -8.61
CA ASN A 9 -8.73 12.41 -7.47
C ASN A 9 -8.38 11.66 -6.17
N ASP A 10 -8.19 10.34 -6.22
CA ASP A 10 -7.82 9.54 -5.03
C ASP A 10 -6.40 9.86 -4.59
N VAL A 11 -6.20 9.91 -3.27
CA VAL A 11 -4.87 9.96 -2.65
C VAL A 11 -4.57 8.59 -2.06
N TRP A 12 -3.38 8.07 -2.34
CA TRP A 12 -2.92 6.80 -1.79
C TRP A 12 -1.81 7.03 -0.77
N TYR A 13 -1.87 6.26 0.30
CA TYR A 13 -0.95 6.30 1.42
C TYR A 13 -0.27 4.94 1.55
N LEU A 14 1.04 4.93 1.75
CA LEU A 14 1.81 3.73 2.05
C LEU A 14 2.26 3.80 3.51
N ASN A 15 1.67 2.95 4.34
CA ASN A 15 2.01 2.88 5.75
C ASN A 15 3.03 1.77 5.99
N GLU A 16 4.07 2.12 6.74
CA GLU A 16 5.05 1.19 7.31
C GLU A 16 4.60 0.79 8.71
N VAL A 17 4.41 -0.50 8.95
CA VAL A 17 4.04 -1.03 10.27
C VAL A 17 5.03 -2.11 10.66
N ALA A 18 5.77 -1.90 11.74
CA ALA A 18 6.59 -2.95 12.33
C ALA A 18 5.66 -3.91 13.09
N SER A 19 5.56 -5.14 12.60
CA SER A 19 4.78 -6.19 13.27
C SER A 19 5.71 -7.00 14.18
N PRO A 20 5.50 -6.98 15.51
CA PRO A 20 6.25 -7.83 16.41
C PRO A 20 5.80 -9.28 16.18
N SER A 21 6.68 -10.10 15.64
CA SER A 21 6.47 -11.55 15.53
C SER A 21 7.46 -12.28 16.44
N PRO A 22 7.09 -13.42 17.05
CA PRO A 22 7.96 -14.14 17.97
C PRO A 22 9.22 -14.62 17.23
N GLY A 23 10.36 -14.01 17.54
CA GLY A 23 11.68 -14.38 17.03
C GLY A 23 12.18 -13.63 15.78
N LYS A 24 11.35 -12.82 15.10
CA LYS A 24 11.78 -11.98 13.94
C LYS A 24 11.00 -10.66 13.87
N LYS A 25 11.69 -9.58 13.48
CA LYS A 25 11.02 -8.30 13.16
C LYS A 25 10.47 -8.37 11.73
N LEU A 26 9.15 -8.37 11.60
CA LEU A 26 8.49 -8.30 10.29
C LEU A 26 8.06 -6.87 10.00
N TRP A 27 8.18 -6.49 8.74
CA TRP A 27 7.77 -5.20 8.19
C TRP A 27 6.51 -5.43 7.36
N LEU A 28 5.39 -4.93 7.85
CA LEU A 28 4.14 -4.88 7.11
C LEU A 28 4.09 -3.54 6.37
N TRP A 29 3.83 -3.61 5.08
CA TRP A 29 3.55 -2.47 4.24
C TRP A 29 2.12 -2.56 3.77
N ARG A 30 1.38 -1.46 3.91
CA ARG A 30 -0.01 -1.40 3.49
C ARG A 30 -0.23 -0.16 2.62
N ALA A 31 -0.70 -0.38 1.40
CA ALA A 31 -1.22 0.66 0.55
C ALA A 31 -2.70 0.85 0.86
N VAL A 32 -3.07 2.04 1.30
CA VAL A 32 -4.46 2.43 1.56
C VAL A 32 -4.82 3.66 0.72
N ASP A 33 -6.10 3.85 0.41
CA ASP A 33 -6.59 5.11 -0.13
C ASP A 33 -6.95 6.10 1.00
N GLN A 34 -7.33 7.31 0.60
CA GLN A 34 -7.78 8.39 1.49
C GLN A 34 -9.02 8.06 2.32
N ASP A 35 -9.84 7.10 1.87
CA ASP A 35 -11.05 6.67 2.56
C ASP A 35 -10.75 5.49 3.52
N GLY A 36 -9.47 5.12 3.65
CA GLY A 36 -9.01 4.01 4.49
C GLY A 36 -9.16 2.64 3.84
N TYR A 37 -9.46 2.58 2.54
CA TYR A 37 -9.60 1.32 1.82
C TYR A 37 -8.22 0.71 1.54
N VAL A 38 -8.04 -0.56 1.91
CA VAL A 38 -6.79 -1.29 1.64
C VAL A 38 -6.72 -1.70 0.16
N LEU A 39 -5.77 -1.13 -0.56
CA LEU A 39 -5.50 -1.42 -1.96
C LEU A 39 -4.65 -2.67 -2.13
N ASP A 40 -3.56 -2.78 -1.36
CA ASP A 40 -2.65 -3.93 -1.36
C ASP A 40 -1.84 -3.95 -0.05
N GLU A 41 -1.42 -5.13 0.41
CA GLU A 41 -0.59 -5.28 1.61
C GLU A 41 0.45 -6.40 1.45
N ILE A 42 1.64 -6.21 2.02
CA ILE A 42 2.70 -7.22 2.01
C ILE A 42 3.46 -7.23 3.33
N VAL A 43 3.73 -8.43 3.82
CA VAL A 43 4.62 -8.66 4.97
C VAL A 43 5.98 -9.08 4.45
N GLN A 44 7.04 -8.49 5.00
CA GLN A 44 8.42 -8.76 4.62
C GLN A 44 9.29 -8.96 5.85
N ASN A 45 10.27 -9.87 5.76
CA ASN A 45 11.24 -10.08 6.83
C ASN A 45 12.30 -8.97 6.92
N ARG A 46 12.36 -8.07 5.94
CA ARG A 46 13.30 -6.93 5.88
C ARG A 46 12.55 -5.68 5.42
N ARG A 47 13.01 -4.50 5.86
CA ARG A 47 12.50 -3.21 5.43
C ARG A 47 12.90 -2.96 3.96
N ASN A 48 12.00 -3.28 3.02
CA ASN A 48 12.25 -3.07 1.59
C ASN A 48 11.21 -2.11 0.99
N THR A 49 11.50 -0.82 1.08
CA THR A 49 10.66 0.25 0.55
C THR A 49 10.48 0.14 -0.98
N LYS A 50 11.43 -0.44 -1.72
CA LYS A 50 11.28 -0.65 -3.18
C LYS A 50 10.18 -1.68 -3.48
N ALA A 51 10.08 -2.74 -2.68
CA ALA A 51 9.00 -3.69 -2.79
C ALA A 51 7.67 -3.08 -2.32
N ALA A 52 7.69 -2.26 -1.28
CA ALA A 52 6.52 -1.53 -0.80
C ALA A 52 5.95 -0.55 -1.83
N LYS A 53 6.80 0.20 -2.55
CA LYS A 53 6.37 1.07 -3.65
C LYS A 53 5.64 0.32 -4.77
N ARG A 54 5.93 -0.98 -4.97
CA ARG A 54 5.20 -1.82 -5.94
C ARG A 54 3.74 -2.07 -5.51
N LEU A 55 3.42 -1.96 -4.22
CA LEU A 55 2.03 -2.02 -3.74
C LEU A 55 1.18 -0.87 -4.30
N LEU A 56 1.79 0.29 -4.55
CA LEU A 56 1.11 1.40 -5.22
C LEU A 56 1.05 1.16 -6.73
N THR A 57 2.09 0.58 -7.35
CA THR A 57 2.11 0.38 -8.81
C THR A 57 1.17 -0.75 -9.29
N ARG A 58 0.91 -1.76 -8.46
CA ARG A 58 0.03 -2.89 -8.81
C ARG A 58 -1.42 -2.45 -9.08
N PRO A 59 -2.06 -1.65 -8.21
CA PRO A 59 -3.34 -1.02 -8.48
C PRO A 59 -3.34 -0.21 -9.78
N LEU A 60 -2.29 0.59 -10.07
CA LEU A 60 -2.21 1.34 -11.33
C LEU A 60 -2.36 0.45 -12.56
N LYS A 61 -1.68 -0.70 -12.57
CA LYS A 61 -1.77 -1.66 -13.68
C LYS A 61 -3.12 -2.35 -13.77
N LYS A 62 -3.77 -2.63 -12.62
CA LYS A 62 -5.07 -3.30 -12.57
C LYS A 62 -6.22 -2.37 -12.95
N GLN A 63 -6.13 -1.11 -12.56
CA GLN A 63 -7.20 -0.12 -12.68
C GLN A 63 -6.98 0.84 -13.86
N GLY A 64 -5.75 0.93 -14.39
CA GLY A 64 -5.39 1.83 -15.49
C GLY A 64 -5.42 3.31 -15.13
N LEU A 65 -5.70 3.65 -13.86
CA LEU A 65 -5.87 5.00 -13.36
C LEU A 65 -4.83 5.30 -12.29
N ALA A 66 -4.12 6.42 -12.47
CA ALA A 66 -3.21 6.94 -11.47
C ALA A 66 -3.96 7.77 -10.43
N PRO A 67 -3.62 7.62 -9.13
CA PRO A 67 -4.11 8.51 -8.10
C PRO A 67 -3.55 9.91 -8.33
N LYS A 68 -4.24 10.90 -7.77
CA LYS A 68 -3.77 12.29 -7.80
C LYS A 68 -2.45 12.46 -7.08
N ARG A 69 -2.27 11.72 -5.98
CA ARG A 69 -1.10 11.83 -5.12
C ARG A 69 -0.81 10.50 -4.44
N MET A 70 0.47 10.18 -4.33
CA MET A 70 0.98 9.06 -3.54
C MET A 70 1.82 9.63 -2.41
N ILE A 71 1.47 9.26 -1.19
CA ILE A 71 2.18 9.66 0.03
C ILE A 71 2.84 8.40 0.58
N THR A 72 4.15 8.45 0.73
CA THR A 72 4.96 7.39 1.34
C THR A 72 5.76 8.03 2.46
N ASP A 73 5.62 7.54 3.69
CA ASP A 73 6.48 7.92 4.83
C ASP A 73 7.84 7.21 4.78
#